data_AF-A0AAP3DDM9-F1
#
_entry.id   AF-A0AAP3DDM9-F1
#
_cell.length_a   1.000
_cell.length_b   1.000
_cell.length_c   1.000
_cell.angle_alpha   90.00
_cell.angle_beta   90.00
_cell.angle_gamma   90.00
#
_symmetry.space_group_name_H-M   'P 1'
#
loop_
_entity.id
_entity.type
_entity.pdbx_description
1 polymer ?
#
loop_
_entity_poly.entity_id
_entity_poly.type
_entity_poly.pdbx_seq_one_letter_code
_entity_poly.pdbx_strand_id
1 'polypeptide(L)'
;MTQLLYILLGIGLIAIMLSGLSLWLFKRKRQEWIGSDANSSMQHPELNSLDRTSMETTLKRFVQQVKRENEEIAENLHAKIEQVRKSQQEVVASTTQYEQKNRSLQLEIEKLHHQFMELQKSHALLKKGVEQSQMLSQASVNQQPEISQDVLALKDRYQRVFELVQQGLTTPEIAKKLGAGHGEIELILTLAEPIEREA
;
A
#
# COMPACT_ATOMS: atom_id res chain seq x y z
N MET A 1 23.32 -10.48 8.36
CA MET A 1 24.50 -10.98 9.11
C MET A 1 24.61 -12.51 9.11
N THR A 2 23.52 -13.27 9.31
CA THR A 2 23.55 -14.74 9.36
C THR A 2 23.93 -15.40 8.03
N GLN A 3 23.48 -14.89 6.89
CA GLN A 3 23.79 -15.47 5.56
C GLN A 3 25.28 -15.36 5.17
N LEU A 4 25.96 -14.27 5.55
CA LEU A 4 27.40 -14.11 5.28
C LEU A 4 28.25 -15.11 6.09
N LEU A 5 27.81 -15.45 7.31
CA LEU A 5 28.46 -16.47 8.15
C LEU A 5 28.36 -17.87 7.52
N TYR A 6 27.22 -18.23 6.94
CA TYR A 6 27.06 -19.53 6.26
C TYR A 6 27.92 -19.65 5.00
N ILE A 7 28.05 -18.57 4.22
CA ILE A 7 28.90 -18.54 3.03
C ILE A 7 30.37 -18.70 3.42
N LEU A 8 30.82 -18.01 4.47
CA LEU A 8 32.20 -18.12 4.97
C LEU A 8 32.51 -19.53 5.50
N LEU A 9 31.57 -20.14 6.23
CA LEU A 9 31.69 -21.53 6.72
C LEU A 9 31.78 -22.53 5.56
N GLY A 10 30.96 -22.34 4.52
CA GLY A 10 30.95 -23.19 3.33
C GLY A 10 32.27 -23.16 2.57
N ILE A 11 32.84 -21.97 2.36
CA ILE A 11 34.14 -21.80 1.69
C ILE A 11 35.26 -22.48 2.51
N GLY A 12 35.23 -22.36 3.84
CA GLY A 12 36.20 -23.00 4.73
C GLY A 12 36.18 -24.53 4.63
N LEU A 13 35.00 -25.15 4.60
CA LEU A 13 34.86 -26.61 4.47
C LEU A 13 35.36 -27.13 3.12
N ILE A 14 35.11 -26.39 2.04
CA ILE A 14 35.58 -26.77 0.69
C ILE A 14 37.11 -26.72 0.62
N ALA A 15 37.74 -25.70 1.22
CA ALA A 15 39.20 -25.57 1.26
C ALA A 15 39.87 -26.73 2.03
N ILE A 16 39.26 -27.17 3.12
CA ILE A 16 39.74 -28.31 3.93
C ILE A 16 39.65 -29.62 3.13
N MET A 17 38.53 -29.84 2.43
CA MET A 17 38.35 -31.05 1.60
C MET A 17 39.34 -31.10 0.43
N LEU A 18 39.58 -29.98 -0.26
CA LEU A 18 40.56 -29.90 -1.34
C LEU A 18 41.99 -30.12 -0.84
N SER A 19 42.32 -29.59 0.33
CA SER A 19 43.64 -29.78 0.97
C SER A 19 43.87 -31.23 1.40
N GLY A 20 42.85 -31.88 1.96
CA GLY A 20 42.89 -33.29 2.34
C GLY A 20 43.04 -34.22 1.12
N LEU A 21 42.35 -33.91 0.02
CA LEU A 21 42.44 -34.66 -1.24
C LEU A 21 43.82 -34.55 -1.87
N SER A 22 44.43 -33.36 -1.86
CA SER A 22 45.79 -33.13 -2.34
C SER A 22 46.83 -33.93 -1.53
N LEU A 23 46.70 -33.96 -0.21
CA LEU A 23 47.60 -34.70 0.67
C LEU A 23 47.47 -36.23 0.51
N TRP A 24 46.25 -36.73 0.27
CA TRP A 24 45.99 -38.15 0.04
C TRP A 24 46.59 -38.64 -1.30
N LEU A 25 46.45 -37.86 -2.36
CA LEU A 25 47.05 -38.16 -3.66
C LEU A 25 48.58 -38.16 -3.59
N PHE A 26 49.18 -37.26 -2.80
CA PHE A 26 50.63 -37.21 -2.60
C PHE A 26 51.17 -38.41 -1.83
N LYS A 27 50.40 -38.96 -0.87
CA LYS A 27 50.76 -40.16 -0.12
C LYS A 27 50.74 -41.42 -1.00
N ARG A 28 49.74 -41.54 -1.87
CA ARG A 28 49.60 -42.69 -2.79
C ARG A 28 50.79 -42.79 -3.76
N LYS A 29 51.28 -41.64 -4.25
CA LYS A 29 52.43 -41.60 -5.18
C LYS A 29 53.78 -42.00 -4.56
N ARG A 30 53.93 -41.95 -3.22
CA ARG A 30 55.16 -42.40 -2.54
C ARG A 30 55.24 -43.91 -2.32
N GLN A 31 54.11 -44.63 -2.32
CA GLN A 31 54.12 -46.08 -2.10
C GLN A 31 54.51 -46.89 -3.35
N GLU A 32 54.47 -46.29 -4.54
CA GLU A 32 54.84 -46.96 -5.80
C GLU A 32 56.36 -46.94 -6.09
N TRP A 33 57.18 -46.27 -5.28
CA TRP A 33 58.64 -46.16 -5.49
C TRP A 33 59.49 -47.10 -4.63
N ILE A 34 58.89 -47.97 -3.82
CA ILE A 34 59.61 -48.98 -3.00
C ILE A 34 58.96 -50.35 -3.24
N GLY A 35 59.31 -50.97 -4.37
CA GLY A 35 58.90 -52.35 -4.64
C GLY A 35 58.71 -52.63 -6.12
N SER A 36 59.80 -52.66 -6.89
CA SER A 36 59.78 -53.41 -8.15
C SER A 36 61.18 -53.84 -8.52
N ASP A 37 61.57 -55.00 -8.02
CA ASP A 37 62.51 -55.88 -8.69
C ASP A 37 61.89 -57.28 -8.73
N ALA A 38 62.13 -57.95 -9.85
CA ALA A 38 61.84 -59.35 -10.19
C ALA A 38 60.47 -59.68 -10.84
N ASN A 39 60.61 -59.90 -12.16
CA ASN A 39 60.10 -61.04 -12.92
C ASN A 39 58.74 -60.96 -13.65
N SER A 40 58.87 -61.12 -14.97
CA SER A 40 58.11 -62.01 -15.87
C SER A 40 57.34 -61.31 -16.99
N SER A 41 58.02 -61.26 -18.14
CA SER A 41 57.53 -61.29 -19.50
C SER A 41 56.21 -62.06 -19.73
N MET A 42 55.24 -61.43 -20.43
CA MET A 42 54.60 -61.96 -21.65
C MET A 42 53.47 -61.01 -22.12
N GLN A 43 53.59 -60.57 -23.37
CA GLN A 43 52.55 -60.21 -24.34
C GLN A 43 51.17 -59.73 -23.84
N HIS A 44 50.88 -58.43 -24.03
CA HIS A 44 49.75 -57.91 -24.83
C HIS A 44 49.81 -56.36 -24.89
N PRO A 45 50.63 -55.76 -25.79
CA PRO A 45 50.75 -54.30 -25.86
C PRO A 45 49.56 -53.59 -26.53
N GLU A 46 48.67 -54.31 -27.23
CA GLU A 46 47.57 -53.68 -28.00
C GLU A 46 46.23 -53.57 -27.25
N LEU A 47 45.99 -54.34 -26.19
CA LEU A 47 44.74 -54.27 -25.42
C LEU A 47 44.70 -53.07 -24.46
N ASN A 48 45.85 -52.71 -23.88
CA ASN A 48 45.94 -51.61 -22.92
C ASN A 48 45.88 -50.22 -23.57
N SER A 49 46.35 -50.07 -24.81
CA SER A 49 46.28 -48.81 -25.53
C SER A 49 44.86 -48.49 -26.02
N LEU A 50 44.11 -49.51 -26.43
CA LEU A 50 42.71 -49.39 -26.85
C LEU A 50 41.82 -49.00 -25.65
N ASP A 51 42.01 -49.64 -24.50
CA ASP A 51 41.29 -49.34 -23.27
C ASP A 51 41.57 -47.92 -22.77
N ARG A 52 42.85 -47.51 -22.78
CA ARG A 52 43.27 -46.13 -22.48
C ARG A 52 42.64 -45.10 -23.43
N THR A 53 42.60 -45.38 -24.73
CA THR A 53 41.99 -44.49 -25.72
C THR A 53 40.48 -44.36 -25.51
N SER A 54 39.82 -45.46 -25.14
CA SER A 54 38.39 -45.48 -24.82
C SER A 54 38.07 -44.67 -23.55
N MET A 55 38.91 -44.78 -22.52
CA MET A 55 38.80 -44.02 -21.28
C MET A 55 39.07 -42.53 -21.51
N GLU A 56 40.09 -42.18 -22.29
CA GLU A 56 40.37 -40.78 -22.66
C GLU A 56 39.21 -40.16 -23.45
N THR A 57 38.58 -40.94 -24.34
CA THR A 57 37.40 -40.49 -25.09
C THR A 57 36.21 -40.29 -24.15
N THR A 58 36.00 -41.18 -23.20
CA THR A 58 34.93 -41.07 -22.20
C THR A 58 35.15 -39.88 -21.28
N LEU A 59 36.39 -39.65 -20.83
CA LEU A 59 36.76 -38.49 -20.02
C LEU A 59 36.57 -37.19 -20.79
N LYS A 60 36.96 -37.13 -22.07
CA LYS A 60 36.72 -35.95 -22.93
C LYS A 60 35.22 -35.64 -23.04
N ARG A 61 34.38 -36.67 -23.24
CA ARG A 61 32.92 -36.50 -23.28
C ARG A 61 32.39 -36.01 -21.94
N PHE A 62 32.85 -36.57 -20.83
CA PHE A 62 32.45 -36.14 -19.49
C PHE A 62 32.86 -34.69 -19.22
N VAL A 63 34.10 -34.30 -19.53
CA VAL A 63 34.56 -32.91 -19.37
C VAL A 63 33.74 -31.95 -20.23
N GLN A 64 33.43 -32.32 -21.47
CA GLN A 64 32.57 -31.52 -22.34
C GLN A 64 31.14 -31.41 -21.80
N GLN A 65 30.60 -32.50 -21.25
CA GLN A 65 29.29 -32.52 -20.63
C GLN A 65 29.25 -31.61 -19.39
N VAL A 66 30.21 -31.76 -18.47
CA VAL A 66 30.33 -30.89 -17.28
C VAL A 66 30.50 -29.43 -17.68
N LYS A 67 31.28 -29.14 -18.73
CA LYS A 67 31.46 -27.77 -19.22
C LYS A 67 30.12 -27.19 -19.71
N ARG A 68 29.36 -27.96 -20.49
CA ARG A 68 28.03 -27.55 -20.98
C ARG A 68 27.05 -27.36 -19.83
N GLU A 69 27.01 -28.28 -18.88
CA GLU A 69 26.15 -28.19 -17.69
C GLU A 69 26.52 -26.95 -16.85
N ASN A 70 27.80 -26.63 -16.69
CA ASN A 70 28.23 -25.43 -15.98
C ASN A 70 27.82 -24.14 -16.71
N GLU A 71 27.92 -24.11 -18.03
CA GLU A 71 27.45 -22.98 -18.85
C GLU A 71 25.94 -22.79 -18.70
N GLU A 72 25.16 -23.87 -18.79
CA GLU A 72 23.70 -23.83 -18.61
C GLU A 72 23.30 -23.38 -17.20
N ILE A 73 23.99 -23.86 -16.16
CA ILE A 73 23.75 -23.44 -14.78
C ILE A 73 24.05 -21.95 -14.62
N ALA A 74 25.14 -21.46 -15.20
CA ALA A 74 25.51 -20.04 -15.13
C ALA A 74 24.45 -19.16 -15.82
N GLU A 75 23.96 -19.56 -16.99
CA GLU A 75 22.88 -18.86 -17.68
C GLU A 75 21.57 -18.87 -16.88
N ASN A 76 21.17 -20.04 -16.35
CA ASN A 76 19.97 -20.17 -15.52
C ASN A 76 20.05 -19.31 -14.26
N LEU A 77 21.21 -19.30 -13.61
CA LEU A 77 21.45 -18.49 -12.41
C LEU A 77 21.36 -17.00 -12.74
N HIS A 78 21.97 -16.57 -13.85
CA HIS A 78 21.88 -15.17 -14.29
C HIS A 78 20.44 -14.75 -14.59
N ALA A 79 19.68 -15.60 -15.29
CA ALA A 79 18.27 -15.35 -15.57
C ALA A 79 17.43 -15.23 -14.29
N LYS A 80 17.66 -16.12 -13.31
CA LYS A 80 16.99 -16.07 -12.00
C LYS A 80 17.37 -14.84 -11.19
N ILE A 81 18.64 -14.46 -11.18
CA ILE A 81 19.09 -13.24 -10.49
C ILE A 81 18.38 -12.02 -11.07
N GLU A 82 18.33 -11.88 -12.40
CA GLU A 82 17.63 -10.77 -13.04
C GLU A 82 16.12 -10.79 -12.78
N GLN A 83 15.50 -11.97 -12.77
CA GLN A 83 14.09 -12.11 -12.43
C GLN A 83 13.81 -11.65 -10.99
N VAL A 84 14.61 -12.11 -10.02
CA VAL A 84 14.50 -11.71 -8.61
C VAL A 84 14.74 -10.21 -8.45
N ARG A 85 15.71 -9.65 -9.18
CA ARG A 85 15.99 -8.21 -9.15
C ARG A 85 14.80 -7.40 -9.63
N LYS A 86 14.16 -7.82 -10.75
CA LYS A 86 12.96 -7.17 -11.28
C LYS A 86 11.79 -7.26 -10.29
N SER A 87 11.49 -8.44 -9.77
CA SER A 87 10.40 -8.61 -8.81
C SER A 87 10.65 -7.82 -7.52
N GLN A 88 11.90 -7.77 -7.05
CA GLN A 88 12.28 -6.96 -5.90
C GLN A 88 12.09 -5.46 -6.18
N GLN A 89 12.44 -4.99 -7.37
CA GLN A 89 12.24 -3.59 -7.77
C GLN A 89 10.74 -3.23 -7.82
N GLU A 90 9.89 -4.12 -8.33
CA GLU A 90 8.43 -3.94 -8.35
C GLU A 90 7.84 -3.88 -6.93
N VAL A 91 8.29 -4.77 -6.04
CA VAL A 91 7.86 -4.78 -4.64
C VAL A 91 8.28 -3.49 -3.93
N VAL A 92 9.51 -3.01 -4.14
CA VAL A 92 10.00 -1.74 -3.55
C VAL A 92 9.20 -0.55 -4.07
N ALA A 93 8.93 -0.49 -5.37
CA ALA A 93 8.13 0.58 -5.96
C ALA A 93 6.70 0.60 -5.38
N SER A 94 6.06 -0.57 -5.33
CA SER A 94 4.72 -0.72 -4.76
C SER A 94 4.68 -0.34 -3.28
N THR A 95 5.67 -0.78 -2.50
CA THR A 95 5.79 -0.46 -1.07
C THR A 95 5.91 1.05 -0.86
N THR A 96 6.78 1.71 -1.65
CA THR A 96 6.98 3.16 -1.58
C THR A 96 5.68 3.91 -1.90
N GLN A 97 4.93 3.45 -2.91
CA GLN A 97 3.64 4.02 -3.27
C GLN A 97 2.60 3.87 -2.14
N TYR A 98 2.51 2.68 -1.53
CA TYR A 98 1.60 2.47 -0.41
C TYR A 98 1.98 3.29 0.82
N GLU A 99 3.27 3.44 1.13
CA GLU A 99 3.73 4.31 2.20
C GLU A 99 3.38 5.78 1.95
N GLN A 100 3.52 6.26 0.71
CA GLN A 100 3.12 7.62 0.33
C GLN A 100 1.61 7.82 0.50
N LYS A 101 0.79 6.87 0.03
CA LYS A 101 -0.67 6.92 0.19
C LYS A 101 -1.10 6.86 1.66
N ASN A 102 -0.44 6.03 2.47
CA ASN A 102 -0.71 5.98 3.90
C ASN A 102 -0.36 7.30 4.59
N ARG A 103 0.77 7.92 4.24
CA ARG A 103 1.13 9.25 4.73
C ARG A 103 0.10 10.31 4.35
N SER A 104 -0.37 10.32 3.08
CA SER A 104 -1.38 11.29 2.67
C SER A 104 -2.71 11.10 3.39
N LEU A 105 -3.14 9.84 3.58
CA LEU A 105 -4.36 9.53 4.31
C LEU A 105 -4.26 9.91 5.80
N GLN A 106 -3.09 9.71 6.42
CA GLN A 106 -2.86 10.16 7.80
C GLN A 106 -3.00 11.68 7.93
N LEU A 107 -2.43 12.44 6.99
CA LEU A 107 -2.58 13.90 6.97
C LEU A 107 -4.03 14.33 6.76
N GLU A 108 -4.77 13.64 5.90
CA GLU A 108 -6.20 13.92 5.68
C GLU A 108 -7.04 13.63 6.93
N ILE A 109 -6.77 12.52 7.63
CA ILE A 109 -7.40 12.19 8.90
C ILE A 109 -7.11 13.27 9.95
N GLU A 110 -5.86 13.72 10.06
CA GLU A 110 -5.46 14.77 10.99
C GLU A 110 -6.18 16.09 10.68
N LYS A 111 -6.26 16.47 9.39
CA LYS A 111 -7.01 17.64 8.94
C LYS A 111 -8.49 17.53 9.31
N LEU A 112 -9.12 16.40 9.02
CA LEU A 112 -10.54 16.16 9.35
C LEU A 112 -10.78 16.21 10.85
N HIS A 113 -9.86 15.65 11.64
CA HIS A 113 -9.90 15.71 13.09
C HIS A 113 -9.85 17.16 13.59
N HIS A 114 -8.97 17.99 13.04
CA HIS A 114 -8.90 19.41 13.39
C HIS A 114 -10.18 20.16 13.04
N GLN A 115 -10.72 19.94 11.83
CA GLN A 115 -11.99 20.54 11.41
C GLN A 115 -13.15 20.12 12.32
N PHE A 116 -13.20 18.84 12.70
CA PHE A 116 -14.21 18.33 13.63
C PHE A 116 -14.08 18.98 15.01
N MET A 117 -12.86 19.17 15.52
CA MET A 117 -12.62 19.84 16.80
C MET A 117 -13.03 21.31 16.78
N GLU A 118 -12.74 22.02 15.71
CA GLU A 118 -13.21 23.40 15.52
C GLU A 118 -14.73 23.48 15.47
N LEU A 119 -15.38 22.57 14.73
CA LEU A 119 -16.83 22.51 14.62
C LEU A 119 -17.49 22.16 15.97
N GLN A 120 -16.89 21.24 16.73
CA GLN A 120 -17.38 20.90 18.06
C GLN A 120 -17.25 22.09 19.02
N LYS A 121 -16.16 22.85 18.94
CA LYS A 121 -15.96 24.07 19.73
C LYS A 121 -16.96 25.15 19.35
N SER A 122 -17.19 25.39 18.06
CA SER A 122 -18.18 26.37 17.60
C SER A 122 -19.59 25.98 18.04
N HIS A 123 -19.94 24.69 17.95
CA HIS A 123 -21.21 24.16 18.43
C HIS A 123 -21.38 24.35 19.95
N ALA A 124 -20.34 24.10 20.74
CA ALA A 124 -20.38 24.31 22.19
C ALA A 124 -20.61 25.80 22.56
N LEU A 125 -19.96 26.72 21.83
CA LEU A 125 -20.17 28.16 22.01
C LEU A 125 -21.59 28.59 21.62
N LEU A 126 -22.10 28.11 20.48
CA LEU A 126 -23.47 28.39 20.05
C LEU A 126 -24.49 27.89 21.07
N LYS A 127 -24.32 26.64 21.54
CA LYS A 127 -25.19 26.03 22.55
C LYS A 127 -25.23 26.86 23.83
N LYS A 128 -24.06 27.28 24.32
CA LYS A 128 -23.97 28.16 25.50
C LYS A 128 -24.64 29.52 25.26
N GLY A 129 -24.50 30.11 24.07
CA GLY A 129 -25.18 31.35 23.70
C GLY A 129 -26.71 31.22 23.65
N VAL A 130 -27.22 30.09 23.16
CA VAL A 130 -28.66 29.77 23.14
C VAL A 130 -29.18 29.57 24.57
N GLU A 131 -28.49 28.79 25.40
CA GLU A 131 -28.85 28.58 26.80
C GLU A 131 -28.86 29.90 27.58
N GLN A 132 -27.88 30.76 27.37
CA GLN A 132 -27.80 32.07 28.03
C GLN A 132 -28.92 33.02 27.56
N SER A 133 -29.26 32.99 26.27
CA SER A 133 -30.39 33.77 25.72
C SER A 133 -31.74 33.25 26.21
N GLN A 134 -31.89 31.94 26.38
CA GLN A 134 -33.09 31.32 26.98
C GLN A 134 -33.23 31.64 28.47
N MET A 135 -32.13 31.63 29.24
CA MET A 135 -32.15 32.04 30.65
C MET A 135 -32.48 33.52 30.85
N LEU A 136 -31.94 34.41 29.99
CA LEU A 136 -32.30 35.84 29.98
C LEU A 136 -33.78 36.06 29.59
N SER A 137 -34.29 35.25 28.65
CA SER A 137 -35.71 35.28 28.27
C SER A 137 -36.62 34.76 29.40
N GLN A 138 -36.17 33.76 30.17
CA GLN A 138 -36.90 33.21 31.32
C GLN A 138 -36.87 34.13 32.56
N ALA A 139 -35.84 34.94 32.75
CA ALA A 139 -35.79 35.96 33.80
C ALA A 139 -36.76 37.15 33.55
N SER A 140 -37.31 37.27 32.34
CA SER A 140 -38.43 38.18 32.02
C SER A 140 -39.81 37.51 32.08
N VAL A 141 -39.91 36.23 32.49
CA VAL A 141 -41.18 35.49 32.64
C VAL A 141 -41.82 35.79 33.99
N ASN A 142 -42.17 37.05 34.22
CA ASN A 142 -43.43 37.39 34.89
C ASN A 142 -44.42 38.05 33.92
N GLN A 143 -44.13 37.96 32.62
CA GLN A 143 -45.09 38.20 31.54
C GLN A 143 -45.04 37.01 30.60
N GLN A 144 -46.11 36.23 30.61
CA GLN A 144 -46.35 35.11 29.72
C GLN A 144 -46.46 35.61 28.28
N PRO A 145 -45.63 35.16 27.32
CA PRO A 145 -45.87 35.42 25.91
C PRO A 145 -46.68 34.26 25.31
N GLU A 146 -47.81 34.58 24.69
CA GLU A 146 -48.57 33.70 23.80
C GLU A 146 -47.75 33.34 22.56
N ILE A 147 -46.78 32.42 22.66
CA ILE A 147 -45.95 32.04 21.50
C ILE A 147 -46.69 31.04 20.57
N SER A 148 -47.70 30.33 21.08
CA SER A 148 -48.36 29.27 20.30
C SER A 148 -49.30 29.77 19.19
N GLN A 149 -49.84 30.99 19.29
CA GLN A 149 -50.68 31.55 18.20
C GLN A 149 -49.82 32.13 17.06
N ASP A 150 -48.65 32.68 17.39
CA ASP A 150 -47.82 33.40 16.43
C ASP A 150 -47.14 32.46 15.43
N VAL A 151 -46.73 31.26 15.85
CA VAL A 151 -46.13 30.26 14.93
C VAL A 151 -47.15 29.73 13.92
N LEU A 152 -48.40 29.55 14.34
CA LEU A 152 -49.49 29.11 13.45
C LEU A 152 -49.88 30.23 12.48
N ALA A 153 -49.99 31.46 12.97
CA ALA A 153 -50.24 32.64 12.16
C ALA A 153 -49.13 32.89 11.14
N LEU A 154 -47.87 32.60 11.49
CA LEU A 154 -46.74 32.76 10.58
C LEU A 154 -46.82 31.74 9.43
N LYS A 155 -47.10 30.47 9.73
CA LYS A 155 -47.29 29.42 8.70
C LYS A 155 -48.40 29.77 7.71
N ASP A 156 -49.53 30.28 8.21
CA ASP A 156 -50.64 30.71 7.36
C ASP A 156 -50.25 31.90 6.46
N ARG A 157 -49.44 32.85 6.98
CA ARG A 157 -48.88 33.96 6.19
C ARG A 157 -47.92 33.46 5.10
N TYR A 158 -47.05 32.50 5.40
CA TYR A 158 -46.15 31.88 4.41
C TYR A 158 -46.94 31.19 3.30
N GLN A 159 -47.93 30.37 3.65
CA GLN A 159 -48.77 29.67 2.67
C GLN A 159 -49.45 30.66 1.72
N ARG A 160 -49.95 31.77 2.26
CA ARG A 160 -50.63 32.79 1.44
C ARG A 160 -49.70 33.48 0.43
N VAL A 161 -48.40 33.63 0.74
CA VAL A 161 -47.42 34.16 -0.22
C VAL A 161 -47.30 33.23 -1.43
N PHE A 162 -47.14 31.93 -1.22
CA PHE A 162 -47.02 30.96 -2.33
C PHE A 162 -48.29 30.84 -3.17
N GLU A 163 -49.47 30.91 -2.55
CA GLU A 163 -50.74 30.94 -3.28
C GLU A 163 -50.85 32.17 -4.21
N LEU A 164 -50.33 33.33 -3.77
CA LEU A 164 -50.34 34.54 -4.59
C LEU A 164 -49.27 34.52 -5.69
N VAL A 165 -48.12 33.89 -5.45
CA VAL A 165 -47.12 33.61 -6.51
C VAL A 165 -47.71 32.67 -7.56
N GLN A 166 -48.42 31.61 -7.16
CA GLN A 166 -49.11 30.71 -8.10
C GLN A 166 -50.21 31.39 -8.91
N GLN A 167 -50.82 32.46 -8.37
CA GLN A 167 -51.76 33.33 -9.09
C GLN A 167 -51.06 34.31 -10.06
N GLY A 168 -49.73 34.28 -10.16
CA GLY A 168 -48.94 35.10 -11.06
C GLY A 168 -48.68 36.54 -10.56
N LEU A 169 -48.91 36.82 -9.27
CA LEU A 169 -48.63 38.15 -8.71
C LEU A 169 -47.12 38.35 -8.50
N THR A 170 -46.66 39.57 -8.74
CA THR A 170 -45.28 39.96 -8.49
C THR A 170 -45.03 40.26 -7.01
N THR A 171 -43.80 40.07 -6.53
CA THR A 171 -43.38 40.36 -5.15
C THR A 171 -43.89 41.70 -4.57
N PRO A 172 -43.83 42.85 -5.29
CA PRO A 172 -44.39 44.11 -4.77
C PRO A 172 -45.92 44.10 -4.64
N GLU A 173 -46.64 43.40 -5.52
CA GLU A 173 -48.10 43.27 -5.43
C GLU A 173 -48.52 42.38 -4.26
N ILE A 174 -47.77 41.30 -4.02
CA ILE A 174 -47.95 40.42 -2.87
C ILE A 174 -47.72 41.18 -1.56
N ALA A 175 -46.62 41.94 -1.48
CA ALA A 175 -46.28 42.78 -0.34
C ALA A 175 -47.42 43.76 -0.02
N LYS A 176 -47.96 44.44 -1.03
CA LYS A 176 -49.09 45.36 -0.88
C LYS A 176 -50.37 44.64 -0.44
N LYS A 177 -50.65 43.46 -0.99
CA LYS A 177 -51.87 42.68 -0.72
C LYS A 177 -51.87 42.04 0.67
N LEU A 178 -50.70 41.71 1.20
CA LEU A 178 -50.53 41.10 2.52
C LEU A 178 -50.13 42.11 3.61
N GLY A 179 -49.95 43.38 3.27
CA GLY A 179 -49.47 44.40 4.20
C GLY A 179 -48.08 44.06 4.77
N ALA A 180 -47.26 43.36 4.00
CA ALA A 180 -45.93 42.90 4.39
C ALA A 180 -44.84 43.72 3.68
N GLY A 181 -43.64 43.74 4.23
CA GLY A 181 -42.49 44.39 3.61
C GLY A 181 -42.04 43.66 2.34
N HIS A 182 -41.60 44.39 1.31
CA HIS A 182 -41.08 43.79 0.08
C HIS A 182 -39.95 42.78 0.36
N GLY A 183 -39.01 43.16 1.22
CA GLY A 183 -37.90 42.28 1.63
C GLY A 183 -38.36 41.08 2.48
N GLU A 184 -39.49 41.17 3.18
CA GLU A 184 -40.07 40.03 3.89
C GLU A 184 -40.57 38.98 2.89
N ILE A 185 -41.26 39.41 1.82
CA ILE A 185 -41.72 38.49 0.77
C ILE A 185 -40.53 37.87 0.02
N GLU A 186 -39.48 38.64 -0.29
CA GLU A 186 -38.27 38.14 -0.95
C GLU A 186 -37.54 37.10 -0.09
N LEU A 187 -37.42 37.36 1.22
CA LEU A 187 -36.83 36.42 2.17
C LEU A 187 -37.63 35.12 2.24
N ILE A 188 -38.97 35.22 2.28
CA ILE A 188 -39.88 34.06 2.28
C ILE A 188 -39.64 33.16 1.07
N LEU A 189 -39.53 33.75 -0.13
CA LEU A 189 -39.33 33.00 -1.37
C LEU A 189 -37.94 32.36 -1.44
N THR A 190 -36.90 33.09 -1.01
CA THR A 190 -35.52 32.58 -1.01
C THR A 190 -35.32 31.41 -0.05
N LEU A 191 -35.99 31.42 1.11
CA LEU A 191 -35.88 30.35 2.10
C LEU A 191 -36.56 29.04 1.68
N ALA A 192 -37.52 29.09 0.75
CA ALA A 192 -38.24 27.91 0.27
C ALA A 192 -37.59 27.22 -0.93
N GLU A 193 -36.72 27.91 -1.66
CA GLU A 193 -36.06 27.41 -2.88
C GLU A 193 -35.20 26.12 -2.72
N PRO A 194 -34.68 25.73 -1.53
CA PRO A 194 -33.95 24.47 -1.39
C PRO A 194 -34.81 23.24 -1.04
N ILE A 195 -36.11 23.37 -0.74
CA ILE A 195 -36.91 22.28 -0.13
C ILE A 195 -37.63 21.41 -1.17
N GLU A 196 -37.83 21.88 -2.41
CA GLU A 196 -38.65 21.18 -3.43
C GLU A 196 -37.88 20.26 -4.41
N ARG A 197 -36.61 19.92 -4.17
CA ARG A 197 -35.85 18.97 -5.04
C ARG A 197 -35.68 17.55 -4.48
N GLU A 198 -36.23 17.24 -3.31
CA GLU A 198 -36.14 15.89 -2.70
C GLU A 198 -37.52 15.30 -2.33
N ALA A 199 -38.48 15.35 -3.26
CA ALA A 199 -39.70 14.54 -3.19
C ALA A 199 -39.98 13.85 -4.53
#